data_AF-A0A9W6CGW5-F1
#
_entry.id   AF-A0A9W6CGW5-F1
#
_cell.length_a   1.000
_cell.length_b   1.000
_cell.length_c   1.000
_cell.angle_alpha   90.00
_cell.angle_beta   90.00
_cell.angle_gamma   90.00
#
_symmetry.space_group_name_H-M   'P 1'
#
loop_
_entity.id
_entity.type
_entity.pdbx_description
1 polymer ?
#
loop_
_entity_poly.entity_id
_entity_poly.type
_entity_poly.pdbx_seq_one_letter_code
_entity_poly.pdbx_strand_id
1 'polypeptide(L)'
;MEEAVIQKAIQYIKEYFADDYSGHDYWHSFRVYKLAEEIARKEHANLVVVRLAALLHDVDDRKISPDTYEGKENAVSFMKQCGIDDRIISDVCTIIEDVSYEGNSMTPQSLEGKCVQDADRIDAIGAIGIARAFSYGGNHNRAIYDPEIEPSLNMTRDEYRKHISTTINHFYEKLFRLKELLNTSTAKEIAEHRDRFMHEYVDEFLLEWVGKR
;
A
#
# COMPACT_ATOMS: atom_id res chain seq x y z
N MET A 1 25.78 7.61 -7.80
CA MET A 1 25.57 6.20 -8.18
C MET A 1 24.17 5.76 -7.78
N GLU A 2 23.83 5.91 -6.49
CA GLU A 2 22.51 5.59 -5.94
C GLU A 2 21.35 6.26 -6.68
N GLU A 3 21.41 7.58 -6.90
CA GLU A 3 20.32 8.30 -7.59
C GLU A 3 20.10 7.80 -9.03
N ALA A 4 21.16 7.42 -9.75
CA ALA A 4 21.03 6.86 -11.09
C ALA A 4 20.34 5.48 -11.09
N VAL A 5 20.55 4.67 -10.06
CA VAL A 5 19.86 3.38 -9.90
C VAL A 5 18.37 3.62 -9.59
N ILE A 6 18.06 4.60 -8.73
CA ILE A 6 16.66 4.94 -8.44
C ILE A 6 15.92 5.41 -9.69
N GLN A 7 16.54 6.22 -10.54
CA GLN A 7 15.92 6.62 -11.81
C GLN A 7 15.71 5.43 -12.76
N LYS A 8 16.66 4.47 -12.81
CA LYS A 8 16.45 3.22 -13.56
C LYS A 8 15.31 2.38 -12.99
N ALA A 9 15.16 2.33 -11.67
CA ALA A 9 14.08 1.61 -11.02
C ALA A 9 12.72 2.23 -11.34
N ILE A 10 12.61 3.56 -11.29
CA ILE A 10 11.41 4.31 -11.70
C ILE A 10 11.05 4.01 -13.16
N GLN A 11 12.04 4.00 -14.07
CA GLN A 11 11.78 3.68 -15.47
C GLN A 11 11.34 2.23 -15.64
N TYR A 12 11.98 1.30 -14.94
CA TYR A 12 11.65 -0.12 -14.95
C TYR A 12 10.20 -0.37 -14.52
N ILE A 13 9.77 0.18 -13.38
CA ILE A 13 8.38 -0.01 -12.91
C ILE A 13 7.35 0.68 -13.81
N LYS A 14 7.72 1.79 -14.45
CA LYS A 14 6.86 2.48 -15.40
C LYS A 14 6.59 1.64 -16.64
N GLU A 15 7.60 0.93 -17.13
CA GLU A 15 7.48 0.00 -18.25
C GLU A 15 6.73 -1.27 -17.83
N TYR A 16 7.04 -1.79 -16.64
CA TYR A 16 6.44 -3.01 -16.11
C TYR A 16 4.92 -2.89 -15.88
N PHE A 17 4.46 -1.77 -15.30
CA PHE A 17 3.05 -1.53 -14.99
C PHE A 17 2.33 -0.67 -16.05
N ALA A 18 2.87 -0.55 -17.27
CA ALA A 18 2.32 0.32 -18.31
C ALA A 18 0.86 0.01 -18.68
N ASP A 19 0.46 -1.27 -18.59
CA ASP A 19 -0.86 -1.77 -18.95
C ASP A 19 -1.70 -2.21 -17.72
N ASP A 20 -1.28 -1.87 -16.51
CA ASP A 20 -2.02 -2.20 -15.28
C ASP A 20 -3.04 -1.10 -14.92
N TYR A 21 -4.31 -1.48 -14.84
CA TYR A 21 -5.44 -0.61 -14.45
C TYR A 21 -6.15 -1.07 -13.17
N SER A 22 -5.59 -2.06 -12.46
CA SER A 22 -6.19 -2.66 -11.26
C SER A 22 -6.10 -1.78 -10.00
N GLY A 23 -5.32 -0.68 -10.09
CA GLY A 23 -4.99 0.17 -8.96
C GLY A 23 -3.64 -0.16 -8.31
N HIS A 24 -2.89 -1.12 -8.85
CA HIS A 24 -1.46 -1.38 -8.59
C HIS A 24 -0.57 -0.85 -9.72
N ASP A 25 -1.00 0.26 -10.34
CA ASP A 25 -0.28 0.86 -11.45
C ASP A 25 1.05 1.47 -10.99
N TYR A 26 1.86 1.88 -11.97
CA TYR A 26 3.10 2.65 -11.74
C TYR A 26 2.92 3.79 -10.71
N TRP A 27 1.77 4.46 -10.73
CA TRP A 27 1.51 5.60 -9.86
C TRP A 27 1.35 5.20 -8.40
N HIS A 28 0.80 4.03 -8.11
CA HIS A 28 0.79 3.49 -6.76
C HIS A 28 2.22 3.31 -6.24
N SER A 29 3.07 2.51 -6.92
CA SER A 29 4.44 2.28 -6.46
C SER A 29 5.25 3.58 -6.37
N PHE A 30 5.02 4.54 -7.28
CA PHE A 30 5.67 5.85 -7.23
C PHE A 30 5.25 6.68 -6.00
N ARG A 31 3.96 6.73 -5.66
CA ARG A 31 3.49 7.43 -4.46
C ARG A 31 3.99 6.78 -3.18
N VAL A 32 4.00 5.44 -3.12
CA VAL A 32 4.57 4.68 -2.01
C VAL A 32 6.05 5.00 -1.85
N TYR A 33 6.83 4.99 -2.93
CA TYR A 33 8.24 5.41 -2.93
C TYR A 33 8.44 6.82 -2.38
N LYS A 34 7.68 7.81 -2.85
CA LYS A 34 7.82 9.20 -2.39
C LYS A 34 7.51 9.35 -0.91
N LEU A 35 6.49 8.66 -0.43
CA LEU A 35 6.11 8.69 0.97
C LEU A 35 7.12 7.94 1.85
N ALA A 36 7.56 6.75 1.42
CA ALA A 36 8.56 5.95 2.13
C ALA A 36 9.88 6.72 2.25
N GLU A 37 10.29 7.43 1.20
CA GLU A 37 11.44 8.32 1.21
C GLU A 37 11.30 9.44 2.26
N GLU A 38 10.14 10.10 2.33
CA GLU A 38 9.90 11.15 3.33
C GLU A 38 9.98 10.59 4.76
N ILE A 39 9.31 9.47 5.01
CA ILE A 39 9.31 8.79 6.32
C ILE A 39 10.74 8.42 6.69
N ALA A 40 11.47 7.76 5.80
CA ALA A 40 12.84 7.31 6.05
C ALA A 40 13.81 8.46 6.34
N ARG A 41 13.63 9.65 5.71
CA ARG A 41 14.45 10.83 6.01
C ARG A 41 14.25 11.32 7.44
N LYS A 42 13.01 11.36 7.91
CA LYS A 42 12.64 11.83 9.26
C LYS A 42 12.99 10.81 10.34
N GLU A 43 12.84 9.52 10.03
CA GLU A 43 13.14 8.42 10.94
C GLU A 43 14.63 7.99 10.88
N HIS A 44 15.42 8.58 9.97
CA HIS A 44 16.85 8.29 9.75
C HIS A 44 17.16 6.84 9.32
N ALA A 45 16.30 6.24 8.49
CA ALA A 45 16.49 4.92 7.90
C ALA A 45 17.40 4.96 6.67
N ASN A 46 17.91 3.79 6.24
CA ASN A 46 18.71 3.68 5.02
C ASN A 46 17.87 3.98 3.76
N LEU A 47 18.11 5.16 3.16
CA LEU A 47 17.35 5.62 2.00
C LEU A 47 17.49 4.70 0.77
N VAL A 48 18.65 4.08 0.53
CA VAL A 48 18.84 3.24 -0.66
C VAL A 48 17.94 2.02 -0.58
N VAL A 49 17.95 1.34 0.57
CA VAL A 49 17.13 0.15 0.84
C VAL A 49 15.65 0.51 0.77
N VAL A 50 15.22 1.57 1.44
CA VAL A 50 13.81 2.00 1.46
C VAL A 50 13.31 2.35 0.05
N ARG A 51 14.08 3.14 -0.70
CA ARG A 51 13.64 3.60 -2.03
C ARG A 51 13.55 2.42 -3.00
N LEU A 52 14.51 1.49 -2.97
CA LEU A 52 14.48 0.29 -3.83
C LEU A 52 13.33 -0.63 -3.44
N ALA A 53 13.16 -0.94 -2.16
CA ALA A 53 12.07 -1.78 -1.68
C ALA A 53 10.70 -1.19 -2.01
N ALA A 54 10.49 0.12 -1.78
CA ALA A 54 9.24 0.78 -2.10
C ALA A 54 8.93 0.81 -3.60
N LEU A 55 9.93 0.98 -4.48
CA LEU A 55 9.70 0.94 -5.92
C LEU A 55 9.38 -0.48 -6.40
N LEU A 56 10.05 -1.50 -5.84
CA LEU A 56 9.99 -2.87 -6.35
C LEU A 56 8.97 -3.77 -5.63
N HIS A 57 8.28 -3.30 -4.59
CA HIS A 57 7.45 -4.17 -3.75
C HIS A 57 6.35 -4.94 -4.48
N ASP A 58 5.78 -4.36 -5.54
CA ASP A 58 4.67 -4.97 -6.29
C ASP A 58 5.12 -5.75 -7.54
N VAL A 59 6.40 -5.68 -7.96
CA VAL A 59 6.85 -6.33 -9.21
C VAL A 59 6.87 -7.86 -9.14
N ASP A 60 6.83 -8.38 -7.92
CA ASP A 60 6.78 -9.81 -7.60
C ASP A 60 5.56 -10.12 -6.70
N ASP A 61 4.49 -9.30 -6.77
CA ASP A 61 3.23 -9.59 -6.09
C ASP A 61 2.57 -10.84 -6.70
N ARG A 62 1.97 -11.69 -5.85
CA ARG A 62 1.37 -12.97 -6.27
C ARG A 62 0.27 -12.84 -7.32
N LYS A 63 -0.46 -11.72 -7.33
CA LYS A 63 -1.57 -11.49 -8.27
C LYS A 63 -1.06 -11.06 -9.64
N ILE A 64 0.11 -10.44 -9.68
CA ILE A 64 0.71 -9.86 -10.88
C ILE A 64 1.71 -10.85 -11.49
N SER A 65 2.51 -11.49 -10.64
CA SER A 65 3.66 -12.32 -11.01
C SER A 65 3.66 -13.66 -10.27
N PRO A 66 2.68 -14.55 -10.55
CA PRO A 66 2.50 -15.82 -9.82
C PRO A 66 3.67 -16.80 -9.99
N ASP A 67 4.52 -16.60 -10.99
CA ASP A 67 5.68 -17.47 -11.27
C ASP A 67 6.98 -16.97 -10.61
N THR A 68 7.09 -15.67 -10.29
CA THR A 68 8.33 -15.07 -9.76
C THR A 68 8.26 -14.68 -8.28
N TYR A 69 7.06 -14.72 -7.68
CA TYR A 69 6.82 -14.19 -6.32
C TYR A 69 7.64 -14.89 -5.21
N GLU A 70 7.95 -16.19 -5.36
CA GLU A 70 8.67 -16.97 -4.33
C GLU A 70 10.13 -16.55 -4.21
N GLY A 71 10.77 -16.24 -5.34
CA GLY A 71 12.18 -15.84 -5.40
C GLY A 71 12.42 -14.33 -5.48
N LYS A 72 11.35 -13.53 -5.66
CA LYS A 72 11.43 -12.11 -6.04
C LYS A 72 12.31 -11.90 -7.27
N GLU A 73 12.14 -12.75 -8.28
CA GLU A 73 13.10 -12.86 -9.39
C GLU A 73 13.22 -11.55 -10.18
N ASN A 74 12.12 -10.81 -10.34
CA ASN A 74 12.12 -9.52 -11.04
C ASN A 74 12.94 -8.49 -10.28
N ALA A 75 12.67 -8.31 -8.98
CA ALA A 75 13.41 -7.38 -8.13
C ALA A 75 14.90 -7.73 -8.03
N VAL A 76 15.23 -9.01 -7.83
CA VAL A 76 16.62 -9.50 -7.74
C VAL A 76 17.36 -9.28 -9.06
N SER A 77 16.74 -9.66 -10.19
CA SER A 77 17.34 -9.50 -11.52
C SER A 77 17.64 -8.04 -11.84
N PHE A 78 16.67 -7.14 -11.58
CA PHE A 78 16.85 -5.71 -11.77
C PHE A 78 18.02 -5.16 -10.93
N MET A 79 18.06 -5.48 -9.63
CA MET A 79 19.11 -4.99 -8.73
C MET A 79 20.50 -5.51 -9.10
N LYS A 80 20.62 -6.79 -9.50
CA LYS A 80 21.89 -7.36 -9.99
C LYS A 80 22.38 -6.70 -11.27
N GLN A 81 21.48 -6.43 -12.22
CA GLN A 81 21.82 -5.70 -13.46
C GLN A 81 22.30 -4.27 -13.18
N CYS A 82 21.84 -3.66 -12.07
CA CYS A 82 22.31 -2.36 -11.61
C CYS A 82 23.61 -2.40 -10.79
N GLY A 83 24.16 -3.59 -10.51
CA GLY A 83 25.38 -3.76 -9.73
C GLY A 83 25.21 -3.47 -8.23
N ILE A 84 24.00 -3.69 -7.69
CA ILE A 84 23.73 -3.55 -6.26
C ILE A 84 24.34 -4.73 -5.50
N ASP A 85 24.90 -4.45 -4.32
CA ASP A 85 25.50 -5.43 -3.44
C ASP A 85 24.48 -6.46 -2.93
N ASP A 86 24.90 -7.73 -2.86
CA ASP A 86 24.03 -8.85 -2.46
C ASP A 86 23.41 -8.65 -1.07
N ARG A 87 24.09 -7.93 -0.16
CA ARG A 87 23.52 -7.59 1.16
C ARG A 87 22.31 -6.67 1.02
N ILE A 88 22.40 -5.62 0.21
CA ILE A 88 21.29 -4.70 -0.04
C ILE A 88 20.14 -5.43 -0.73
N ILE A 89 20.45 -6.31 -1.69
CA ILE A 89 19.45 -7.15 -2.35
C ILE A 89 18.69 -7.99 -1.32
N SER A 90 19.41 -8.66 -0.42
CA SER A 90 18.82 -9.46 0.65
C SER A 90 17.91 -8.63 1.57
N ASP A 91 18.37 -7.43 1.96
CA ASP A 91 17.59 -6.52 2.81
C ASP A 91 16.30 -6.06 2.09
N VAL A 92 16.40 -5.70 0.81
CA VAL A 92 15.24 -5.32 -0.02
C VAL A 92 14.26 -6.48 -0.17
N CYS A 93 14.70 -7.69 -0.53
CA CYS A 93 13.81 -8.84 -0.69
C CYS A 93 13.08 -9.20 0.61
N THR A 94 13.76 -9.08 1.76
CA THR A 94 13.14 -9.30 3.07
C THR A 94 12.00 -8.31 3.31
N ILE A 95 12.22 -7.03 2.98
CA ILE A 95 11.19 -5.99 3.13
C ILE A 95 10.01 -6.24 2.19
N ILE A 96 10.26 -6.62 0.94
CA ILE A 96 9.19 -6.93 -0.03
C ILE A 96 8.33 -8.09 0.50
N GLU A 97 8.94 -9.13 1.06
CA GLU A 97 8.23 -10.23 1.67
C GLU A 97 7.36 -9.77 2.86
N ASP A 98 7.93 -8.99 3.78
CA ASP A 98 7.23 -8.46 4.97
C ASP A 98 6.04 -7.55 4.61
N VAL A 99 6.13 -6.81 3.50
CA VAL A 99 5.09 -5.88 3.02
C VAL A 99 3.97 -6.64 2.27
N SER A 100 4.33 -7.64 1.46
CA SER A 100 3.40 -8.39 0.62
C SER A 100 2.42 -9.30 1.38
N TYR A 101 2.68 -9.64 2.65
CA TYR A 101 1.90 -10.64 3.39
C TYR A 101 0.48 -10.14 3.77
N GLU A 102 -0.47 -10.31 2.85
CA GLU A 102 -1.85 -9.79 2.86
C GLU A 102 -2.68 -10.10 4.13
N GLY A 103 -2.51 -9.42 5.26
CA GLY A 103 -3.45 -9.55 6.40
C GLY A 103 -2.97 -10.40 7.56
N ASN A 104 -1.67 -10.72 7.60
CA ASN A 104 -0.97 -10.89 8.86
C ASN A 104 0.38 -10.20 8.73
N SER A 105 0.36 -8.95 8.25
CA SER A 105 1.55 -8.15 8.01
C SER A 105 2.37 -8.16 9.30
N MET A 106 3.40 -9.00 9.33
CA MET A 106 4.33 -9.00 10.44
C MET A 106 4.90 -7.60 10.48
N THR A 107 4.94 -7.02 11.67
CA THR A 107 5.63 -5.75 11.86
C THR A 107 7.07 -6.00 11.42
N PRO A 108 7.56 -5.32 10.36
CA PRO A 108 8.90 -5.52 9.87
C PRO A 108 9.87 -5.24 11.01
N GLN A 109 10.91 -6.06 11.13
CA GLN A 109 11.89 -5.88 12.21
C GLN A 109 12.80 -4.68 11.93
N SER A 110 13.16 -4.47 10.66
CA SER A 110 13.98 -3.35 10.23
C SER A 110 13.21 -2.03 10.23
N LEU A 111 13.93 -0.93 10.45
CA LEU A 111 13.34 0.40 10.36
C LEU A 111 12.93 0.72 8.91
N GLU A 112 13.74 0.28 7.96
CA GLU A 112 13.50 0.41 6.53
C GLU A 112 12.19 -0.28 6.12
N GLY A 113 11.96 -1.51 6.59
CA GLY A 113 10.73 -2.24 6.32
C GLY A 113 9.51 -1.55 6.92
N LYS A 114 9.62 -1.01 8.14
CA LYS A 114 8.56 -0.22 8.77
C LYS A 114 8.21 1.02 7.95
N CYS A 115 9.22 1.72 7.40
CA CYS A 115 8.99 2.89 6.54
C CYS A 115 8.23 2.51 5.26
N VAL A 116 8.60 1.40 4.61
CA VAL A 116 7.93 0.96 3.37
C VAL A 116 6.51 0.47 3.65
N GLN A 117 6.31 -0.35 4.69
CA GLN A 117 4.98 -0.85 5.06
C GLN A 117 4.04 0.29 5.48
N ASP A 118 4.55 1.28 6.21
CA ASP A 118 3.77 2.46 6.57
C ASP A 118 3.37 3.26 5.33
N ALA A 119 4.30 3.47 4.40
CA ALA A 119 4.01 4.22 3.18
C ALA A 119 2.95 3.53 2.30
N ASP A 120 3.04 2.21 2.15
CA ASP A 120 2.05 1.42 1.40
C ASP A 120 0.65 1.53 2.03
N ARG A 121 0.55 1.32 3.35
CA ARG A 121 -0.73 1.45 4.08
C ARG A 121 -1.30 2.86 4.02
N ILE A 122 -0.44 3.89 4.08
CA ILE A 122 -0.88 5.28 4.01
C ILE A 122 -1.42 5.63 2.61
N ASP A 123 -0.92 5.01 1.53
CA ASP A 123 -1.47 5.20 0.18
C ASP A 123 -2.88 4.62 0.02
N ALA A 124 -3.30 3.71 0.90
CA ALA A 124 -4.66 3.17 0.95
C ALA A 124 -5.67 4.08 1.68
N ILE A 125 -5.24 5.19 2.30
CA ILE A 125 -6.11 6.12 3.05
C ILE A 125 -6.06 7.55 2.50
N GLY A 126 -6.99 8.40 2.97
CA GLY A 126 -7.14 9.78 2.50
C GLY A 126 -7.85 9.88 1.16
N ALA A 127 -7.68 10.99 0.44
CA ALA A 127 -8.36 11.24 -0.84
C ALA A 127 -8.11 10.16 -1.90
N ILE A 128 -6.87 9.68 -2.02
CA ILE A 128 -6.53 8.57 -2.93
C ILE A 128 -7.18 7.26 -2.45
N GLY A 129 -7.15 6.99 -1.15
CA GLY A 129 -7.81 5.83 -0.56
C GLY A 129 -9.31 5.79 -0.86
N ILE A 130 -10.00 6.93 -0.74
CA ILE A 130 -11.42 7.09 -1.11
C ILE A 130 -11.63 6.70 -2.58
N ALA A 131 -10.88 7.32 -3.49
CA ALA A 131 -11.02 7.07 -4.92
C ALA A 131 -10.76 5.59 -5.28
N ARG A 132 -9.72 4.98 -4.70
CA ARG A 132 -9.38 3.56 -4.90
C ARG A 132 -10.47 2.63 -4.34
N ALA A 133 -11.02 2.94 -3.17
CA ALA A 133 -12.08 2.12 -2.55
C ALA A 133 -13.33 2.04 -3.45
N PHE A 134 -13.81 3.18 -3.97
CA PHE A 134 -14.97 3.21 -4.87
C PHE A 134 -14.67 2.62 -6.25
N SER A 135 -13.48 2.85 -6.80
CA SER A 135 -13.08 2.25 -8.08
C SER A 135 -13.01 0.71 -7.99
N TYR A 136 -12.38 0.19 -6.93
CA TYR A 136 -12.32 -1.25 -6.66
C TYR A 136 -13.72 -1.83 -6.43
N GLY A 137 -14.54 -1.14 -5.64
CA GLY A 137 -15.92 -1.53 -5.38
C GLY A 137 -16.74 -1.65 -6.67
N GLY A 138 -16.65 -0.65 -7.55
CA GLY A 138 -17.30 -0.67 -8.86
C GLY A 138 -16.84 -1.84 -9.74
N ASN A 139 -15.53 -2.08 -9.83
CA ASN A 139 -14.98 -3.19 -10.62
C ASN A 139 -15.38 -4.58 -10.09
N HIS A 140 -15.67 -4.69 -8.79
CA HIS A 140 -16.10 -5.94 -8.15
C HIS A 140 -17.61 -6.04 -7.94
N ASN A 141 -18.40 -5.20 -8.61
CA ASN A 141 -19.87 -5.16 -8.49
C ASN A 141 -20.34 -5.02 -7.03
N ARG A 142 -19.58 -4.28 -6.22
CA ARG A 142 -19.88 -4.00 -4.83
C ARG A 142 -20.78 -2.79 -4.74
N ALA A 143 -21.89 -2.88 -3.99
CA ALA A 143 -22.74 -1.73 -3.70
C ALA A 143 -21.92 -0.61 -3.03
N ILE A 144 -22.22 0.64 -3.39
CA ILE A 144 -21.59 1.83 -2.77
C ILE A 144 -21.88 1.81 -1.27
N TYR A 145 -23.17 1.72 -0.91
CA TYR A 145 -23.67 1.66 0.45
C TYR A 145 -25.06 0.98 0.47
N ASP A 146 -25.38 0.35 1.59
CA ASP A 146 -26.67 -0.28 1.88
C ASP A 146 -26.92 -0.16 3.40
N PRO A 147 -27.94 0.60 3.84
CA PRO A 147 -28.20 0.81 5.26
C PRO A 147 -28.74 -0.44 5.98
N GLU A 148 -29.16 -1.48 5.27
CA GLU A 148 -29.57 -2.75 5.87
C GLU A 148 -28.37 -3.69 6.15
N ILE A 149 -27.18 -3.34 5.64
CA ILE A 149 -25.95 -4.11 5.82
C ILE A 149 -25.01 -3.35 6.76
N GLU A 150 -24.92 -3.80 8.01
CA GLU A 150 -23.99 -3.25 9.00
C GLU A 150 -22.53 -3.67 8.74
N PRO A 151 -21.53 -2.82 9.07
CA PRO A 151 -20.12 -3.17 8.91
C PRO A 151 -19.69 -4.25 9.91
N SER A 152 -18.92 -5.24 9.45
CA SER A 152 -18.42 -6.32 10.31
C SER A 152 -17.01 -6.03 10.86
N LEU A 153 -16.92 -5.60 12.12
CA LEU A 153 -15.67 -5.09 12.70
C LEU A 153 -14.68 -6.17 13.16
N ASN A 154 -15.18 -7.38 13.46
CA ASN A 154 -14.42 -8.46 14.10
C ASN A 154 -14.30 -9.69 13.21
N MET A 155 -13.88 -9.50 11.97
CA MET A 155 -13.66 -10.59 11.02
C MET A 155 -12.26 -11.20 11.16
N THR A 156 -12.19 -12.52 11.05
CA THR A 156 -10.95 -13.22 10.70
C THR A 156 -10.58 -12.93 9.24
N ARG A 157 -9.33 -13.24 8.87
CA ARG A 157 -8.82 -13.03 7.49
C ARG A 157 -9.63 -13.80 6.44
N ASP A 158 -9.99 -15.05 6.75
CA ASP A 158 -10.72 -15.90 5.83
C ASP A 158 -12.18 -15.45 5.67
N GLU A 159 -12.77 -14.93 6.74
CA GLU A 159 -14.08 -14.29 6.68
C GLU A 159 -14.02 -13.02 5.84
N TYR A 160 -13.05 -12.14 6.10
CA TYR A 160 -12.87 -10.89 5.36
C TYR A 160 -12.76 -11.10 3.84
N ARG A 161 -12.03 -12.12 3.40
CA ARG A 161 -11.86 -12.44 1.98
C ARG A 161 -13.14 -12.90 1.29
N LYS A 162 -14.03 -13.56 2.02
CA LYS A 162 -15.31 -14.08 1.51
C LYS A 162 -16.47 -13.13 1.76
N HIS A 163 -16.25 -12.11 2.61
CA HIS A 163 -17.27 -11.17 3.02
C HIS A 163 -17.63 -10.23 1.88
N ILE A 164 -18.89 -10.31 1.45
CA ILE A 164 -19.48 -9.36 0.53
C ILE A 164 -20.12 -8.28 1.38
N SER A 165 -19.50 -7.11 1.40
CA SER A 165 -19.95 -5.91 2.11
C SER A 165 -20.10 -4.75 1.13
N THR A 166 -20.42 -3.56 1.62
CA THR A 166 -20.51 -2.34 0.80
C THR A 166 -19.18 -1.59 0.77
N THR A 167 -19.02 -0.67 -0.18
CA THR A 167 -17.80 0.15 -0.24
C THR A 167 -17.68 1.06 0.97
N ILE A 168 -18.77 1.66 1.46
CA ILE A 168 -18.76 2.45 2.70
C ILE A 168 -18.39 1.59 3.91
N ASN A 169 -18.93 0.37 4.04
CA ASN A 169 -18.57 -0.51 5.15
C ASN A 169 -17.08 -0.86 5.16
N HIS A 170 -16.43 -0.97 3.98
CA HIS A 170 -14.99 -1.19 3.89
C HIS A 170 -14.16 -0.13 4.62
N PHE A 171 -14.65 1.12 4.73
CA PHE A 171 -13.99 2.15 5.52
C PHE A 171 -13.90 1.75 6.99
N TYR A 172 -15.02 1.29 7.57
CA TYR A 172 -15.09 0.83 8.96
C TYR A 172 -14.38 -0.50 9.19
N GLU A 173 -14.55 -1.45 8.28
CA GLU A 173 -13.99 -2.81 8.40
C GLU A 173 -12.46 -2.80 8.30
N LYS A 174 -11.88 -1.89 7.51
CA LYS A 174 -10.44 -1.84 7.24
C LYS A 174 -9.82 -0.44 7.31
N LEU A 175 -10.27 0.51 6.50
CA LEU A 175 -9.47 1.74 6.24
C LEU A 175 -9.26 2.60 7.47
N PHE A 176 -10.28 2.81 8.31
CA PHE A 176 -10.19 3.56 9.56
C PHE A 176 -9.31 2.90 10.63
N ARG A 177 -8.99 1.61 10.45
CA ARG A 177 -8.12 0.86 11.37
C ARG A 177 -6.66 0.94 10.98
N LEU A 178 -6.34 1.35 9.73
CA LEU A 178 -4.98 1.32 9.22
C LEU A 178 -4.03 2.24 10.00
N LYS A 179 -4.50 3.40 10.48
CA LYS A 179 -3.66 4.32 11.26
C LYS A 179 -3.10 3.69 12.54
N GLU A 180 -3.87 2.82 13.19
CA GLU A 180 -3.49 2.15 14.44
C GLU A 180 -2.43 1.06 14.22
N LEU A 181 -2.28 0.61 12.97
CA LEU A 181 -1.32 -0.42 12.59
C LEU A 181 0.04 0.15 12.16
N LEU A 182 0.15 1.47 12.03
CA LEU A 182 1.38 2.14 11.57
C LEU A 182 2.50 2.02 12.60
N ASN A 183 3.72 1.93 12.08
CA ASN A 183 4.91 1.59 12.84
C ASN A 183 5.64 2.84 13.36
N THR A 184 5.89 3.81 12.48
CA THR A 184 6.74 4.98 12.74
C THR A 184 5.95 6.18 13.24
N SER A 185 6.59 7.10 13.97
CA SER A 185 5.99 8.36 14.42
C SER A 185 5.57 9.23 13.24
N THR A 186 6.45 9.38 12.26
CA THR A 186 6.20 10.19 11.06
C THR A 186 5.00 9.69 10.28
N ALA A 187 4.87 8.37 10.12
CA ALA A 187 3.72 7.77 9.44
C ALA A 187 2.40 8.09 10.14
N LYS A 188 2.37 8.01 11.48
CA LYS A 188 1.18 8.31 12.28
C LYS A 188 0.75 9.76 12.11
N GLU A 189 1.68 10.71 12.15
CA GLU A 189 1.39 12.13 11.91
C GLU A 189 0.78 12.38 10.52
N ILE A 190 1.33 11.75 9.48
CA ILE A 190 0.80 11.88 8.11
C ILE A 190 -0.59 11.25 8.01
N ALA A 191 -0.79 10.10 8.66
CA ALA A 191 -2.05 9.37 8.63
C ALA A 191 -3.18 10.08 9.38
N GLU A 192 -2.90 10.84 10.44
CA GLU A 192 -3.91 11.60 11.17
C GLU A 192 -4.72 12.53 10.24
N HIS A 193 -4.03 13.25 9.37
CA HIS A 193 -4.71 14.14 8.41
C HIS A 193 -5.55 13.34 7.40
N ARG A 194 -5.01 12.25 6.87
CA ARG A 194 -5.70 11.42 5.86
C ARG A 194 -6.90 10.69 6.45
N ASP A 195 -6.78 10.17 7.66
CA ASP A 195 -7.85 9.50 8.39
C ASP A 195 -9.00 10.45 8.72
N ARG A 196 -8.70 11.65 9.21
CA ARG A 196 -9.70 12.69 9.47
C ARG A 196 -10.48 13.04 8.20
N PHE A 197 -9.78 13.25 7.08
CA PHE A 197 -10.43 13.56 5.81
C PHE A 197 -11.39 12.45 5.35
N MET A 198 -11.05 11.17 5.58
CA MET A 198 -11.96 10.07 5.25
C MET A 198 -13.19 10.03 6.14
N HIS A 199 -13.06 10.32 7.44
CA HIS A 199 -14.21 10.41 8.34
C HIS A 199 -15.13 11.55 7.91
N GLU A 200 -14.57 12.73 7.62
CA GLU A 200 -15.34 13.87 7.10
C GLU A 200 -16.07 13.53 5.79
N TYR A 201 -15.41 12.82 4.86
CA TYR A 201 -16.03 12.35 3.63
C TYR A 201 -17.18 11.39 3.88
N VAL A 202 -17.00 10.38 4.74
CA VAL A 202 -18.04 9.37 5.03
C VAL A 202 -19.21 10.02 5.76
N ASP A 203 -18.96 10.91 6.71
CA ASP A 203 -20.01 11.65 7.42
C ASP A 203 -20.84 12.50 6.45
N GLU A 204 -20.18 13.25 5.55
CA GLU A 204 -20.86 14.03 4.50
C GLU A 204 -21.69 13.12 3.58
N PHE A 205 -21.08 12.02 3.10
CA PHE A 205 -21.75 11.03 2.25
C PHE A 205 -23.03 10.49 2.91
N LEU A 206 -22.97 10.12 4.18
CA LEU A 206 -24.13 9.59 4.91
C LEU A 206 -25.22 10.65 5.14
N LEU A 207 -24.85 11.92 5.31
CA LEU A 207 -25.81 13.03 5.40
C LEU A 207 -26.50 13.30 4.06
N GLU A 208 -25.73 13.34 2.97
CA GLU A 208 -26.25 13.48 1.60
C GLU A 208 -27.19 12.31 1.26
N TRP A 209 -26.84 11.08 1.66
CA TRP A 209 -27.64 9.87 1.42
C TRP A 209 -29.07 9.97 1.95
N VAL A 210 -29.26 10.67 3.07
CA VAL A 210 -30.58 10.91 3.69
C VAL A 210 -31.14 12.31 3.40
N GLY A 211 -30.53 13.08 2.48
CA GLY A 211 -30.99 14.40 2.06
C GLY A 211 -30.88 15.48 3.13
N LYS A 212 -29.91 15.37 4.05
CA LYS A 212 -29.68 16.35 5.14
C LYS A 212 -28.63 17.41 4.81
N ARG A 213 -28.07 17.38 3.60
CA ARG A 213 -27.10 18.34 3.08
C ARG A 213 -27.31 18.57 1.59
#